data_AF-A0A529S6G3-F1
#
_entry.id   AF-A0A529S6G3-F1
#
_cell.length_a   1.000
_cell.length_b   1.000
_cell.length_c   1.000
_cell.angle_alpha   90.00
_cell.angle_beta   90.00
_cell.angle_gamma   90.00
#
_symmetry.space_group_name_H-M   'P 1'
#
loop_
_entity.id
_entity.type
_entity.pdbx_description
1 polymer ?
#
loop_
_entity_poly.entity_id
_entity_poly.type
_entity_poly.pdbx_seq_one_letter_code
_entity_poly.pdbx_strand_id
1 'polypeptide(L)' 'SLALGARGDASLVRHGAAQGQVIAVFDVPRNHPARALLAENDIEDDGDIIMRRVQTGDGRTRVFVNDQPSSV' A
#
# COMPACT_ATOMS: atom_id res chain seq x y z
N SER A 1 -9.02 -7.00 1.76
CA SER A 1 -8.70 -6.49 3.12
C SER A 1 -7.23 -6.09 3.30
N LEU A 2 -6.25 -6.74 2.64
CA LEU A 2 -4.80 -6.46 2.84
C LEU A 2 -4.29 -5.14 2.27
N ALA A 3 -4.88 -4.67 1.18
CA ALA A 3 -4.64 -3.33 0.64
C ALA A 3 -5.34 -2.22 1.47
N LEU A 4 -6.29 -2.60 2.34
CA LEU A 4 -7.16 -1.70 3.10
C LEU A 4 -6.92 -1.78 4.62
N GLY A 5 -5.74 -2.24 5.06
CA GLY A 5 -5.34 -2.16 6.47
C GLY A 5 -5.59 -3.40 7.34
N ALA A 6 -6.12 -4.52 6.82
CA ALA A 6 -6.12 -5.76 7.61
C ALA A 6 -4.69 -6.23 7.91
N ARG A 7 -4.51 -6.86 9.07
CA ARG A 7 -3.20 -7.37 9.50
C ARG A 7 -2.67 -8.35 8.45
N GLY A 8 -1.43 -8.13 8.01
CA GLY A 8 -0.75 -9.03 7.09
C GLY A 8 -0.29 -10.25 7.87
N ASP A 9 -0.69 -11.43 7.42
CA ASP A 9 -0.21 -12.71 7.95
C ASP A 9 1.03 -13.15 7.15
N ALA A 10 2.04 -13.71 7.83
CA ALA A 10 3.22 -14.30 7.19
C ALA A 10 2.85 -15.48 6.28
N SER A 11 1.71 -16.14 6.54
CA SER A 11 1.14 -17.19 5.69
C SER A 11 0.83 -16.75 4.24
N LEU A 12 0.80 -15.44 3.99
CA LEU A 12 0.59 -14.87 2.66
C LEU A 12 1.84 -14.92 1.77
N VAL A 13 3.01 -15.21 2.34
CA VAL A 13 4.24 -15.44 1.58
C VAL A 13 4.26 -16.90 1.14
N ARG A 14 4.28 -17.13 -0.18
CA ARG A 14 4.34 -18.48 -0.75
C ARG A 14 5.56 -19.22 -0.22
N HIS A 15 5.40 -20.52 0.09
CA HIS A 15 6.52 -21.38 0.47
C HIS A 15 7.68 -21.28 -0.54
N GLY A 16 8.90 -21.10 -0.01
CA GLY A 16 10.11 -20.92 -0.80
C GLY A 16 10.34 -19.51 -1.36
N ALA A 17 9.40 -18.58 -1.18
CA ALA A 17 9.59 -17.17 -1.51
C ALA A 17 10.05 -16.37 -0.28
N ALA A 18 10.94 -15.39 -0.49
CA ALA A 18 11.38 -14.49 0.57
C ALA A 18 10.30 -13.47 0.98
N GLN A 19 9.44 -13.08 0.04
CA GLN A 19 8.41 -12.07 0.25
C GLN A 19 7.21 -12.26 -0.69
N GLY A 20 6.07 -11.69 -0.30
CA GLY A 20 4.87 -11.53 -1.11
C GLY A 20 4.49 -10.05 -1.20
N GLN A 21 3.82 -9.65 -2.28
CA GLN A 21 3.37 -8.27 -2.44
C GLN A 21 1.92 -8.20 -2.94
N VAL A 22 1.22 -7.15 -2.53
CA VAL A 22 -0.13 -6.81 -3.00
C VAL A 22 -0.12 -5.35 -3.43
N ILE A 23 -0.70 -5.07 -4.60
CA ILE A 23 -0.85 -3.72 -5.16
C ILE A 23 -2.34 -3.50 -5.40
N ALA A 24 -2.85 -2.35 -4.95
CA ALA A 24 -4.17 -1.84 -5.29
C ALA A 24 -4.02 -0.48 -5.97
N VAL A 25 -4.75 -0.29 -7.05
CA VAL A 25 -4.75 0.95 -7.83
C VAL A 25 -6.16 1.50 -7.77
N PHE A 26 -6.28 2.78 -7.41
CA PHE A 26 -7.56 3.48 -7.32
C PHE A 26 -7.54 4.68 -8.27
N ASP A 27 -8.37 4.61 -9.30
CA ASP A 27 -8.75 5.77 -10.10
C ASP A 27 -9.90 6.48 -9.37
N VAL A 28 -9.64 7.68 -8.85
CA VAL A 28 -10.62 8.49 -8.12
C VAL A 28 -10.69 9.91 -8.71
N PRO A 29 -11.88 10.53 -8.73
CA PRO A 29 -12.05 11.91 -9.19
C PRO A 29 -11.12 12.90 -8.48
N ARG A 30 -10.78 14.02 -9.15
CA ARG A 30 -9.89 15.07 -8.59
C ARG A 30 -10.39 15.71 -7.30
N ASN A 31 -11.68 15.65 -7.01
CA ASN A 31 -12.28 16.17 -5.78
C ASN A 31 -12.47 15.10 -4.68
N HIS A 32 -11.93 13.89 -4.87
CA HIS A 32 -12.04 12.83 -3.87
C HIS A 32 -11.23 13.17 -2.61
N PRO A 33 -11.78 12.97 -1.39
CA PRO A 33 -11.12 13.38 -0.14
C PRO A 33 -9.75 12.72 0.10
N ALA A 34 -9.50 11.53 -0.46
CA ALA A 34 -8.18 10.89 -0.38
C ALA A 34 -7.06 11.77 -0.96
N ARG A 35 -7.34 12.64 -1.93
CA ARG A 35 -6.35 13.53 -2.54
C ARG A 35 -5.85 14.60 -1.58
N ALA A 36 -6.74 15.11 -0.72
CA ALA A 36 -6.35 16.01 0.36
C ALA A 36 -5.40 15.33 1.35
N LEU A 37 -5.68 14.06 1.71
CA LEU A 37 -4.79 13.29 2.57
C LEU A 37 -3.41 13.05 1.94
N LEU A 38 -3.34 12.80 0.63
CA LEU A 38 -2.06 12.67 -0.07
C LEU A 38 -1.28 13.99 -0.01
N ALA A 39 -1.92 15.11 -0.33
CA ALA A 39 -1.31 16.44 -0.29
C ALA A 39 -0.83 16.83 1.12
N GLU A 40 -1.62 16.53 2.16
CA GLU A 40 -1.25 16.77 3.57
C GLU A 40 0.01 15.99 4.02
N ASN A 41 0.34 14.91 3.31
CA ASN A 41 1.51 14.07 3.59
C ASN A 41 2.64 14.26 2.56
N ASP A 42 2.58 15.32 1.74
CA ASP A 42 3.55 15.60 0.66
C ASP A 42 3.67 14.43 -0.36
N ILE A 43 2.60 13.67 -0.54
CA ILE A 43 2.51 12.59 -1.53
C ILE A 43 1.88 13.14 -2.80
N GLU A 44 2.56 12.93 -3.93
CA GLU A 44 2.06 13.31 -5.25
C GLU A 44 0.73 12.61 -5.55
N ASP A 45 -0.29 13.37 -5.95
CA ASP A 45 -1.61 12.87 -6.28
C ASP A 45 -1.96 13.00 -7.78
N ASP A 46 -1.00 13.36 -8.64
CA ASP A 46 -1.28 13.50 -10.08
C ASP A 46 -1.40 12.12 -10.77
N GLY A 47 -2.62 11.58 -10.74
CA GLY A 47 -2.97 10.31 -11.37
C GLY A 47 -3.71 9.35 -10.43
N ASP A 48 -3.43 8.06 -10.62
CA ASP A 48 -3.97 6.98 -9.81
C ASP A 48 -3.33 6.94 -8.43
N ILE A 49 -4.12 6.52 -7.44
CA ILE A 49 -3.60 6.25 -6.09
C ILE A 49 -3.17 4.78 -6.05
N ILE A 50 -1.86 4.56 -5.94
CA ILE A 50 -1.25 3.23 -5.92
C ILE A 50 -0.85 2.89 -4.49
N MET A 51 -1.53 1.92 -3.90
CA MET A 51 -1.17 1.36 -2.60
C MET A 51 -0.42 0.05 -2.81
N ARG A 52 0.81 -0.04 -2.28
CA ARG A 52 1.63 -1.25 -2.37
C ARG A 52 2.02 -1.72 -0.98
N ARG A 53 1.82 -3.01 -0.72
CA ARG A 53 2.23 -3.66 0.53
C ARG A 53 3.17 -4.82 0.22
N VAL A 54 4.25 -4.90 0.98
CA VAL A 54 5.23 -6.00 0.92
C VAL A 54 5.25 -6.71 2.27
N GLN A 55 5.07 -8.03 2.25
CA GLN A 55 5.20 -8.93 3.39
C GLN A 55 6.43 -9.80 3.21
N THR A 56 7.30 -9.85 4.20
CA THR A 56 8.42 -10.80 4.24
C THR A 56 8.06 -12.05 5.04
N GLY A 57 8.75 -13.17 4.76
CA GLY A 57 8.49 -14.45 5.45
C GLY A 57 8.76 -14.43 6.96
N ASP A 58 9.50 -13.44 7.44
CA ASP A 58 9.74 -13.18 8.87
C ASP A 58 8.66 -12.30 9.54
N GLY A 59 7.58 -11.98 8.80
CA GLY A 59 6.42 -11.25 9.31
C GLY A 59 6.53 -9.72 9.26
N ARG A 60 7.64 -9.15 8.77
CA ARG A 60 7.72 -7.69 8.59
C ARG A 60 6.84 -7.22 7.43
N THR A 61 6.23 -6.06 7.63
CA THR A 61 5.42 -5.37 6.63
C THR A 61 6.09 -4.08 6.21
N ARG A 62 6.03 -3.74 4.92
CA ARG A 62 6.22 -2.38 4.42
C ARG A 62 5.01 -1.95 3.62
N VAL A 63 4.60 -0.70 3.78
CA VAL A 63 3.49 -0.09 3.03
C VAL A 63 4.03 1.12 2.27
N PHE A 64 3.50 1.32 1.08
CA PHE A 64 3.83 2.42 0.20
C PHE A 64 2.55 3.00 -0.39
N VAL A 65 2.55 4.32 -0.58
CA VAL A 65 1.52 5.05 -1.33
C VAL A 65 2.25 5.88 -2.37
N ASN A 66 1.92 5.70 -3.66
CA ASN A 66 2.61 6.34 -4.79
C ASN A 66 4.14 6.26 -4.68
N ASP A 67 4.62 5.04 -4.43
CA ASP A 67 6.03 4.68 -4.21
C ASP A 67 6.74 5.33 -3.01
N GLN A 68 6.06 6.18 -2.26
CA GLN A 68 6.57 6.73 -1.01
C GLN A 68 6.27 5.79 0.18
N PRO A 69 7.24 5.54 1.09
CA PRO A 69 7.00 4.75 2.29
C PRO A 69 5.91 5.38 3.17
N SER A 70 4.97 4.56 3.64
CA SER A 70 3.90 4.96 4.55
C SER A 70 3.79 3.98 5.71
N SER A 71 3.25 4.44 6.84
CA SER A 71 2.80 3.60 7.95
C SER A 71 1.29 3.47 7.96
N VAL A 72 0.78 2.47 8.70
CA VAL A 72 -0.62 2.32 9.10
C VAL A 72 -0.72 2.61 10.58
#